data_AF-A0A4R0X6N5-F1
#
_entry.id   AF-A0A4R0X6N5-F1
#
_cell.length_a   1.000
_cell.length_b   1.000
_cell.length_c   1.000
_cell.angle_alpha   90.00
_cell.angle_beta   90.00
_cell.angle_gamma   90.00
#
_symmetry.space_group_name_H-M   'P 1'
#
loop_
_entity.id
_entity.type
_entity.pdbx_description
1 polymer ?
#
loop_
_entity_poly.entity_id
_entity_poly.type
_entity_poly.pdbx_seq_one_letter_code
_entity_poly.pdbx_strand_id
1 'polypeptide(L)'
;MVGIGASAGGIQALLRFFEQMPRDANMAFVIVLHLSPKHESRVDEVLQRVTAMPVTQVLEQTQIERNHVYLISPSNELSMADGYLRVTRTERQGRPPVAIDRFFRSLADAHGARAMSIILSGTGSDGTVGIGRIKECGGITL
;
A
#
# COMPACT_ATOMS: atom_id res chain seq x y z
N MET A 1 -3.16 9.36 -6.29
CA MET A 1 -2.64 8.59 -5.13
C MET A 1 -2.07 7.29 -5.63
N VAL A 2 -1.00 6.78 -5.03
CA VAL A 2 -0.37 5.52 -5.44
C VAL A 2 -0.55 4.46 -4.36
N GLY A 3 -1.20 3.35 -4.71
CA GLY A 3 -1.20 2.14 -3.91
C GLY A 3 -0.13 1.17 -4.42
N ILE A 4 0.68 0.63 -3.52
CA ILE A 4 1.72 -0.35 -3.85
C ILE A 4 1.43 -1.64 -3.09
N GLY A 5 1.24 -2.73 -3.84
CA GLY A 5 1.10 -4.08 -3.29
C GLY A 5 2.38 -4.87 -3.51
N ALA A 6 2.91 -5.49 -2.45
CA ALA A 6 4.03 -6.41 -2.59
C ALA A 6 4.01 -7.52 -1.53
N SER A 7 4.89 -8.49 -1.66
CA SER A 7 5.08 -9.57 -0.68
C SER A 7 6.52 -9.59 -0.16
N ALA A 8 6.96 -10.70 0.42
CA ALA A 8 8.29 -10.87 1.02
C ALA A 8 9.44 -10.50 0.06
N GLY A 9 9.32 -10.87 -1.22
CA GLY A 9 10.31 -10.51 -2.25
C GLY A 9 10.26 -9.06 -2.73
N GLY A 10 9.26 -8.28 -2.28
CA GLY A 10 8.99 -6.91 -2.72
C GLY A 10 9.80 -5.83 -2.00
N ILE A 11 10.40 -6.14 -0.84
CA ILE A 11 11.12 -5.14 -0.04
C ILE A 11 12.27 -4.52 -0.82
N GLN A 12 13.10 -5.34 -1.48
CA GLN A 12 14.22 -4.83 -2.30
C GLN A 12 13.75 -4.02 -3.52
N ALA A 13 12.55 -4.32 -4.03
CA ALA A 13 11.94 -3.52 -5.11
C ALA A 13 11.44 -2.17 -4.57
N LEU A 14 10.81 -2.15 -3.39
CA LEU A 14 10.41 -0.91 -2.72
C LEU A 14 11.61 -0.01 -2.41
N LEU A 15 12.69 -0.58 -1.87
CA LEU A 15 13.90 0.19 -1.57
C LEU A 15 14.43 0.90 -2.83
N ARG A 16 14.66 0.15 -3.90
CA ARG A 16 15.12 0.72 -5.19
C ARG A 16 14.14 1.75 -5.77
N PHE A 17 12.83 1.53 -5.62
CA PHE A 17 11.82 2.48 -6.06
C PHE A 17 11.91 3.80 -5.29
N PHE A 18 12.02 3.75 -3.97
CA PHE A 18 12.05 4.94 -3.12
C PHE A 18 13.40 5.65 -3.08
N GLU A 19 14.52 4.95 -3.32
CA GLU A 19 15.84 5.55 -3.54
C GLU A 19 15.86 6.55 -4.70
N GLN A 20 15.04 6.30 -5.73
CA GLN A 20 14.95 7.14 -6.93
C GLN A 20 13.77 8.11 -6.90
N MET A 21 12.93 8.06 -5.86
CA MET A 21 11.72 8.88 -5.79
C MET A 21 12.04 10.27 -5.21
N PRO A 22 11.70 11.36 -5.91
CA PRO A 22 11.89 12.71 -5.38
C PRO A 22 11.00 12.95 -4.16
N ARG A 23 11.49 13.77 -3.23
CA ARG A 23 10.77 14.14 -1.99
C ARG A 23 9.48 14.94 -2.24
N ASP A 24 9.35 15.56 -3.40
CA ASP A 24 8.29 16.47 -3.79
C ASP A 24 7.50 15.94 -5.01
N ALA A 25 7.38 14.62 -5.09
CA ALA A 25 6.58 13.92 -6.11
C ALA A 25 5.12 14.40 -6.21
N ASN A 26 4.62 15.17 -5.22
CA ASN A 26 3.25 15.64 -5.07
C ASN A 26 2.23 14.49 -5.02
N MET A 27 2.67 13.34 -4.53
CA MET A 27 1.89 12.10 -4.44
C MET A 27 1.98 11.53 -3.02
N ALA A 28 0.91 10.87 -2.59
CA ALA A 28 0.93 10.02 -1.40
C ALA A 28 1.07 8.56 -1.84
N PHE A 29 1.89 7.80 -1.12
CA PHE A 29 2.16 6.39 -1.37
C PHE A 29 1.63 5.55 -0.21
N VAL A 30 0.84 4.52 -0.51
CA VAL A 30 0.33 3.59 0.50
C VAL A 30 0.77 2.19 0.13
N ILE A 31 1.54 1.56 1.02
CA ILE A 31 2.16 0.27 0.81
C ILE A 31 1.43 -0.79 1.62
N VAL A 32 0.89 -1.79 0.93
CA VAL A 32 0.35 -3.02 1.50
C VAL A 32 1.39 -4.12 1.30
N LEU A 33 2.00 -4.59 2.40
CA LEU A 33 2.97 -5.68 2.39
C LEU A 33 2.39 -6.97 2.98
N HIS A 34 2.41 -8.03 2.18
CA HIS A 34 2.19 -9.39 2.67
C HIS A 34 3.43 -9.92 3.38
N LEU A 35 3.51 -9.65 4.68
CA LEU A 35 4.52 -10.21 5.58
C LEU A 35 3.89 -11.16 6.60
N SER A 36 4.69 -12.11 7.09
CA SER A 36 4.27 -12.94 8.21
C SER A 36 4.09 -12.08 9.46
N PRO A 37 2.98 -12.18 10.20
CA PRO A 37 2.76 -11.43 11.44
C PRO A 37 3.84 -11.71 12.51
N LYS A 38 4.55 -12.84 12.39
CA LYS A 38 5.64 -13.22 13.31
C LYS A 38 6.95 -12.46 13.06
N HIS A 39 7.08 -11.79 11.92
CA HIS A 39 8.18 -10.88 11.64
C HIS A 39 7.61 -9.46 11.67
N GLU A 40 7.56 -8.86 12.87
CA GLU A 40 7.47 -7.40 13.01
C GLU A 40 8.69 -6.81 12.31
N SER A 41 8.52 -6.59 11.03
CA SER A 41 9.59 -6.15 10.15
C SER A 41 9.60 -4.63 10.28
N ARG A 42 10.73 -4.07 10.74
CA ARG A 42 11.00 -2.62 10.78
C ARG A 42 11.17 -2.05 9.36
N VAL A 43 10.25 -2.39 8.46
CA VAL A 43 10.31 -2.05 7.04
C VAL A 43 10.09 -0.56 6.85
N ASP A 44 9.24 0.05 7.68
CA ASP A 44 9.08 1.48 7.78
C ASP A 44 10.43 2.19 8.00
N GLU A 45 11.24 1.71 8.94
CA GLU A 45 12.56 2.29 9.20
C GLU A 45 13.56 2.03 8.09
N VAL A 46 13.51 0.84 7.48
CA VAL A 46 14.38 0.50 6.35
C VAL A 46 14.04 1.38 5.14
N LEU A 47 12.75 1.64 4.88
CA LEU A 47 12.31 2.57 3.85
C LEU A 47 12.69 4.01 4.19
N GLN A 48 12.57 4.42 5.45
CA GLN A 48 12.90 5.78 5.88
C GLN A 48 14.37 6.13 5.60
N ARG A 49 15.27 5.15 5.61
CA ARG A 49 16.70 5.36 5.31
C ARG A 49 16.97 5.69 3.84
N VAL A 50 16.06 5.33 2.93
CA VAL A 50 16.26 5.49 1.48
C VAL A 50 15.41 6.59 0.85
N THR A 51 14.49 7.20 1.60
CA THR A 51 13.66 8.29 1.11
C THR A 51 13.64 9.48 2.07
N ALA A 52 13.54 10.67 1.51
CA ALA A 52 13.35 11.91 2.26
C ALA A 52 11.86 12.20 2.56
N MET A 53 10.93 11.41 2.01
CA MET A 53 9.53 11.46 2.43
C MET A 53 9.38 10.84 3.83
N PRO A 54 8.51 11.36 4.70
CA PRO A 54 8.20 10.70 5.96
C PRO A 54 7.57 9.34 5.68
N VAL A 55 8.03 8.31 6.40
CA VAL A 55 7.47 6.96 6.38
C VAL A 55 6.74 6.72 7.68
N THR A 56 5.45 6.35 7.60
CA THR A 56 4.60 6.14 8.78
C THR A 56 3.91 4.80 8.70
N GLN A 57 4.09 3.99 9.74
CA GLN A 57 3.29 2.79 9.94
C GLN A 57 1.88 3.19 10.39
N VAL A 58 0.87 2.77 9.63
CA VAL A 58 -0.53 3.09 9.89
C VAL A 58 -1.10 2.08 10.88
N LEU A 59 -1.36 2.53 12.11
CA LEU A 59 -1.92 1.71 13.19
C LEU A 59 -3.36 2.11 13.55
N GLU A 60 -3.75 3.34 13.19
CA GLU A 60 -5.05 3.92 13.46
C GLU A 60 -5.51 4.79 12.28
N GLN A 61 -6.69 5.39 12.39
CA GLN A 61 -7.18 6.29 11.35
C GLN A 61 -6.20 7.43 11.12
N THR A 62 -5.67 7.54 9.90
CA THR A 62 -4.59 8.49 9.58
C THR A 62 -5.02 9.35 8.41
N GLN A 63 -4.83 10.66 8.53
CA GLN A 63 -5.05 11.61 7.42
C GLN A 63 -3.94 11.47 6.39
N ILE A 64 -4.30 11.51 5.11
CA ILE A 64 -3.35 11.36 4.01
C ILE A 64 -2.79 12.72 3.63
N GLU A 65 -1.47 12.81 3.62
CA GLU A 65 -0.70 13.95 3.17
C GLU A 65 0.08 13.62 1.90
N ARG A 66 0.33 14.65 1.08
CA ARG A 66 1.22 14.52 -0.08
C ARG A 66 2.66 14.33 0.40
N ASN A 67 3.48 13.71 -0.44
CA ASN A 67 4.90 13.48 -0.19
C ASN A 67 5.16 12.63 1.05
N HIS A 68 4.29 11.66 1.28
CA HIS A 68 4.29 10.81 2.47
C HIS A 68 4.13 9.35 2.05
N VAL A 69 4.82 8.46 2.75
CA VAL A 69 4.77 7.02 2.57
C VAL A 69 4.09 6.37 3.76
N TYR A 70 3.00 5.67 3.51
CA TYR A 70 2.22 4.97 4.53
C TYR A 70 2.44 3.47 4.40
N LEU A 71 2.82 2.80 5.48
CA LEU A 71 3.01 1.35 5.52
C LEU A 71 1.95 0.69 6.40
N ILE A 72 1.29 -0.35 5.90
CA ILE A 72 0.26 -1.07 6.65
C ILE A 72 0.88 -2.22 7.43
N SER A 73 0.45 -2.38 8.69
CA SER A 73 0.83 -3.53 9.51
C SER A 73 0.21 -4.84 8.97
N PRO A 74 0.94 -5.96 8.95
CA PRO A 74 0.45 -7.25 8.41
C PRO A 74 -0.82 -7.81 9.07
N SER A 75 -1.12 -7.37 10.30
CA SER A 75 -2.27 -7.82 11.08
C SER A 75 -3.56 -7.02 10.79
N ASN A 76 -3.47 -6.03 9.91
CA ASN A 76 -4.54 -5.07 9.64
C ASN A 76 -4.96 -5.08 8.17
N GLU A 77 -6.24 -4.78 7.95
CA GLU A 77 -6.75 -4.41 6.64
C GLU A 77 -6.87 -2.89 6.57
N LEU A 78 -6.68 -2.36 5.36
CA LEU A 78 -6.78 -0.93 5.10
C LEU A 78 -7.87 -0.65 4.08
N SER A 79 -8.65 0.38 4.36
CA SER A 79 -9.57 0.97 3.41
C SER A 79 -9.34 2.48 3.37
N MET A 80 -9.76 3.10 2.29
CA MET A 80 -9.74 4.55 2.16
C MET A 80 -11.14 5.13 2.14
N ALA A 81 -11.32 6.22 2.87
CA ALA A 81 -12.54 7.02 2.89
C ALA A 81 -12.20 8.48 3.18
N ASP A 82 -12.75 9.41 2.40
CA ASP A 82 -12.69 10.87 2.65
C ASP A 82 -11.27 11.44 2.87
N GLY A 83 -10.25 10.89 2.21
CA GLY A 83 -8.85 11.33 2.38
C GLY A 83 -8.17 10.78 3.63
N TYR A 84 -8.79 9.81 4.31
CA TYR A 84 -8.22 9.08 5.44
C TYR A 84 -7.95 7.63 5.07
N LEU A 85 -6.89 7.08 5.67
CA LEU A 85 -6.67 5.65 5.76
C LEU A 85 -7.35 5.13 7.02
N ARG A 86 -8.26 4.17 6.85
CA ARG A 86 -8.95 3.50 7.95
C ARG A 86 -8.40 2.10 8.12
N VAL A 87 -7.92 1.83 9.32
CA VAL A 87 -7.35 0.56 9.73
C VAL A 87 -8.45 -0.26 10.39
N THR A 88 -8.62 -1.51 9.96
CA THR A 88 -9.51 -2.46 10.62
C THR A 88 -8.72 -3.71 10.96
N ARG A 89 -8.82 -4.16 12.22
CA ARG A 89 -8.13 -5.38 12.65
C ARG A 89 -8.74 -6.58 11.92
N THR A 90 -7.89 -7.42 11.37
CA THR A 90 -8.36 -8.58 10.61
C THR A 90 -8.59 -9.77 11.54
N GLU A 91 -9.85 -10.17 11.72
CA GLU A 91 -10.21 -11.44 12.37
C GLU A 91 -10.19 -12.58 11.35
N ARG A 92 -9.00 -12.98 10.88
CA ARG A 92 -8.89 -14.05 9.87
C ARG A 92 -8.87 -15.43 10.54
N GLN A 93 -10.04 -16.08 10.57
CA GLN A 93 -10.13 -17.54 10.66
C GLN A 93 -10.15 -18.13 9.24
N GLY A 94 -9.00 -18.58 8.74
CA GLY A 94 -8.92 -19.50 7.59
C GLY A 94 -9.12 -18.95 6.17
N ARG A 95 -9.13 -17.62 5.95
CA ARG A 95 -9.22 -17.02 4.60
C ARG A 95 -7.86 -16.55 4.06
N PRO A 96 -7.61 -16.68 2.74
CA PRO A 96 -6.40 -16.12 2.12
C PRO A 96 -6.29 -14.61 2.34
N PRO A 97 -5.06 -14.07 2.44
CA PRO A 97 -4.85 -12.64 2.53
C PRO A 97 -5.20 -11.97 1.19
N VAL A 98 -6.21 -11.10 1.21
CA VAL A 98 -6.68 -10.30 0.06
C VAL A 98 -6.59 -8.79 0.38
N ALA A 99 -5.57 -8.40 1.14
CA ALA A 99 -5.44 -7.05 1.67
C ALA A 99 -5.13 -6.05 0.55
N ILE A 100 -4.32 -6.46 -0.44
CA ILE A 100 -3.98 -5.63 -1.60
C ILE A 100 -5.22 -5.41 -2.47
N ASP A 101 -5.97 -6.47 -2.78
CA ASP A 101 -7.21 -6.39 -3.54
C ASP A 101 -8.22 -5.45 -2.88
N ARG A 102 -8.42 -5.59 -1.57
CA ARG A 102 -9.35 -4.73 -0.80
C ARG A 102 -8.91 -3.26 -0.84
N PHE A 103 -7.63 -3.01 -0.60
CA PHE A 103 -7.11 -1.67 -0.61
C PHE A 103 -7.25 -1.03 -2.00
N PHE A 104 -6.84 -1.74 -3.07
CA PHE A 104 -6.93 -1.24 -4.44
C PHE A 104 -8.37 -0.96 -4.87
N ARG A 105 -9.35 -1.78 -4.46
CA ARG A 105 -10.77 -1.47 -4.69
C ARG A 105 -11.17 -0.16 -4.02
N SER A 106 -10.84 0.02 -2.73
CA SER A 106 -11.15 1.27 -2.03
C SER A 106 -10.43 2.48 -2.64
N LEU A 107 -9.21 2.29 -3.15
CA LEU A 107 -8.45 3.32 -3.84
C LEU A 107 -9.09 3.73 -5.16
N ALA A 108 -9.53 2.75 -5.96
CA ALA A 108 -10.27 2.99 -7.20
C ALA A 108 -11.57 3.74 -6.93
N ASP A 109 -12.36 3.29 -5.94
CA ASP A 109 -13.67 3.89 -5.62
C ASP A 109 -13.52 5.32 -5.11
N ALA A 110 -12.47 5.62 -4.32
CA ALA A 110 -12.25 6.95 -3.76
C ALA A 110 -11.61 7.95 -4.75
N HIS A 111 -10.72 7.49 -5.64
CA HIS A 111 -9.94 8.38 -6.51
C HIS A 111 -10.24 8.28 -8.01
N GLY A 112 -11.02 7.29 -8.45
CA GLY A 112 -11.37 7.09 -9.85
C GLY A 112 -10.14 7.07 -10.75
N ALA A 113 -10.18 7.88 -11.82
CA ALA A 113 -9.07 8.03 -12.76
C ALA A 113 -7.75 8.57 -12.15
N ARG A 114 -7.78 9.12 -10.93
CA ARG A 114 -6.58 9.58 -10.19
C ARG A 114 -5.96 8.51 -9.30
N ALA A 115 -6.51 7.30 -9.32
CA ALA A 115 -5.96 6.13 -8.68
C ALA A 115 -4.81 5.55 -9.50
N MET A 116 -3.70 5.22 -8.85
CA MET A 116 -2.60 4.48 -9.45
C MET A 116 -2.28 3.27 -8.58
N SER A 117 -2.09 2.11 -9.19
CA SER A 117 -1.66 0.89 -8.49
C SER A 117 -0.34 0.37 -9.05
N ILE A 118 0.55 -0.07 -8.18
CA ILE A 118 1.80 -0.74 -8.55
C ILE A 118 1.81 -2.11 -7.86
N ILE A 119 2.00 -3.19 -8.62
CA ILE A 119 2.28 -4.50 -8.05
C ILE A 119 3.76 -4.83 -8.23
N LEU A 120 4.44 -5.09 -7.11
CA LEU A 120 5.83 -5.52 -7.08
C LEU A 120 5.93 -7.02 -6.82
N SER A 121 7.15 -7.55 -6.89
CA SER A 121 7.46 -8.97 -6.73
C SER A 121 6.78 -9.60 -5.50
N GLY A 122 6.11 -10.73 -5.75
CA GLY A 122 5.44 -11.51 -4.73
C GLY A 122 4.95 -12.85 -5.24
N THR A 123 4.41 -13.66 -4.34
CA THR A 123 3.77 -14.94 -4.65
C THR A 123 2.28 -14.86 -4.33
N GLY A 124 1.45 -15.56 -5.11
CA GLY A 124 0.00 -15.54 -4.97
C GLY A 124 -0.69 -14.62 -5.98
N SER A 125 -1.98 -14.40 -5.77
CA SER A 125 -2.86 -13.67 -6.69
C SER A 125 -3.45 -12.37 -6.11
N ASP A 126 -3.10 -12.01 -4.88
CA ASP A 126 -3.62 -10.79 -4.25
C ASP A 126 -3.14 -9.54 -5.00
N GLY A 127 -4.07 -8.63 -5.27
CA GLY A 127 -3.88 -7.45 -6.10
C GLY A 127 -4.42 -7.59 -7.52
N THR A 128 -4.62 -8.83 -8.01
CA THR A 128 -5.10 -9.08 -9.38
C THR A 128 -6.50 -8.52 -9.61
N VAL A 129 -7.42 -8.77 -8.68
CA VAL A 129 -8.81 -8.30 -8.81
C VAL A 129 -8.89 -6.80 -8.52
N GLY A 130 -8.07 -6.30 -7.60
CA GLY A 130 -7.94 -4.88 -7.27
C GLY A 130 -7.45 -4.04 -8.45
N ILE A 131 -6.45 -4.53 -9.19
CA ILE A 131 -5.98 -3.91 -10.44
C ILE A 131 -7.11 -3.78 -11.46
N GLY A 132 -7.93 -4.82 -11.61
CA GLY A 132 -9.10 -4.80 -12.49
C GLY A 132 -10.02 -3.63 -12.16
N ARG A 133 -10.31 -3.44 -10.87
CA ARG A 133 -11.14 -2.31 -10.40
C ARG A 133 -10.51 -0.94 -10.68
N ILE A 134 -9.20 -0.80 -10.48
CA ILE A 134 -8.48 0.45 -10.81
C ILE A 134 -8.64 0.78 -12.30
N LYS A 135 -8.50 -0.22 -13.19
CA LYS A 135 -8.70 -0.06 -14.64
C LYS A 135 -10.14 0.31 -15.00
N GLU A 136 -11.13 -0.36 -14.43
CA GLU A 136 -12.55 -0.06 -14.64
C GLU A 136 -12.88 1.41 -14.31
N CYS A 137 -12.23 1.96 -13.28
CA CYS A 137 -12.40 3.34 -12.86
C CYS A 137 -11.53 4.36 -13.63
N GLY A 138 -10.79 3.92 -14.66
CA GLY A 138 -9.92 4.75 -15.50
C GLY A 138 -8.57 5.11 -14.89
N GLY A 139 -8.16 4.41 -13.82
CA GLY A 139 -6.87 4.61 -13.16
C GLY A 139 -5.69 3.95 -13.90
N ILE A 140 -4.49 4.20 -13.40
CA ILE A 140 -3.24 3.66 -13.96
C ILE A 140 -2.79 2.46 -13.15
N THR A 141 -2.25 1.43 -13.82
CA THR A 141 -1.74 0.23 -13.16
C THR A 141 -0.37 -0.10 -13.75
N LEU A 142 0.56 -0.49 -12.89
CA LEU A 142 1.96 -0.83 -13.22
C LEU A 142 2.33 -2.18 -12.58
#